data_AF-A0A1C1CMY2-F1
#
_entry.id   AF-A0A1C1CMY2-F1
#
_cell.length_a   1.000
_cell.length_b   1.000
_cell.length_c   1.000
_cell.angle_alpha   90.00
_cell.angle_beta   90.00
_cell.angle_gamma   90.00
#
_symmetry.space_group_name_H-M   'P 1'
#
loop_
_entity.id
_entity.type
_entity.pdbx_description
1 polymer ?
#
loop_
_entity_poly.entity_id
_entity_poly.type
_entity_poly.pdbx_seq_one_letter_code
_entity_poly.pdbx_strand_id
1 'polypeptide(L)'
;MSFRPALIVVDMQNDFCPPDGSLAVSGGRDIVPLINQLLASPRFVLKVLTQDWHPADHISFATNHPGPNNKPFESFVDVQNLVGKKPEQTMKQRLWPVHCVQGSKGAEIIDGLDVSDVRFSVKKGQDPQVEMYSAFSDSFGNLTYGAGGVSHNLAEELAAEQITHVYVVGLAGQSSLR
;
A
#
# COMPACT_ATOMS: atom_id res chain seq x y z
N MET A 1 -29.95 -2.33 0.01
CA MET A 1 -29.08 -1.18 0.35
C MET A 1 -28.97 -0.30 -0.88
N SER A 2 -28.93 1.03 -0.74
CA SER A 2 -28.70 1.93 -1.86
C SER A 2 -27.25 1.84 -2.35
N PHE A 3 -27.02 2.06 -3.64
CA PHE A 3 -25.67 2.14 -4.20
C PHE A 3 -24.92 3.32 -3.57
N ARG A 4 -23.77 3.04 -2.96
CA ARG A 4 -22.90 3.98 -2.24
C ARG A 4 -21.45 3.60 -2.51
N PRO A 5 -20.85 4.09 -3.59
CA PRO A 5 -19.53 3.64 -4.01
C PRO A 5 -18.43 4.46 -3.33
N ALA A 6 -17.33 3.79 -2.98
CA ALA A 6 -16.08 4.42 -2.62
C ALA A 6 -15.02 4.22 -3.71
N LEU A 7 -14.09 5.17 -3.83
CA LEU A 7 -12.88 5.06 -4.65
C LEU A 7 -11.67 4.94 -3.72
N ILE A 8 -10.87 3.90 -3.94
CA ILE A 8 -9.56 3.73 -3.31
C ILE A 8 -8.50 3.92 -4.39
N VAL A 9 -7.62 4.91 -4.19
CA VAL A 9 -6.47 5.19 -5.05
C VAL A 9 -5.22 4.65 -4.35
N VAL A 10 -4.64 3.60 -4.93
CA VAL A 10 -3.61 2.79 -4.29
C VAL A 10 -2.22 3.25 -4.70
N ASP A 11 -1.41 3.62 -3.71
CA ASP A 11 0.04 3.75 -3.77
C ASP A 11 0.56 4.58 -4.95
N MET A 12 -0.11 5.71 -5.25
CA MET A 12 0.35 6.68 -6.25
C MET A 12 1.50 7.52 -5.69
N GLN A 13 2.63 6.88 -5.39
CA GLN A 13 3.80 7.46 -4.72
C GLN A 13 5.01 7.56 -5.64
N ASN A 14 5.95 8.44 -5.29
CA ASN A 14 7.13 8.72 -6.10
C ASN A 14 7.98 7.48 -6.39
N ASP A 15 8.19 6.60 -5.41
CA ASP A 15 9.02 5.41 -5.61
C ASP A 15 8.43 4.40 -6.61
N PHE A 16 7.12 4.45 -6.84
CA PHE A 16 6.44 3.59 -7.81
C PHE A 16 6.35 4.20 -9.21
N CYS A 17 6.87 5.42 -9.42
CA CYS A 17 6.72 6.14 -10.67
C CYS A 17 8.07 6.57 -11.27
N PRO A 18 8.27 6.45 -12.59
CA PRO A 18 9.42 7.03 -13.29
C PRO A 18 9.48 8.58 -13.13
N PRO A 19 10.62 9.23 -13.37
CA PRO A 19 11.90 8.63 -13.79
C PRO A 19 12.74 8.06 -12.64
N ASP A 20 12.55 8.53 -11.41
CA ASP A 20 13.51 8.32 -10.31
C ASP A 20 13.03 7.36 -9.20
N GLY A 21 11.86 6.73 -9.38
CA GLY A 21 11.30 5.85 -8.36
C GLY A 21 12.13 4.58 -8.16
N SER A 22 12.44 4.24 -6.91
CA SER A 22 13.28 3.08 -6.59
C SER A 22 12.64 1.72 -6.92
N LEU A 23 11.32 1.69 -7.06
CA LEU A 23 10.51 0.55 -7.46
C LEU A 23 9.52 0.94 -8.58
N ALA A 24 10.00 1.74 -9.54
CA ALA A 24 9.17 2.35 -10.57
C ALA A 24 8.44 1.32 -11.46
N VAL A 25 7.12 1.51 -11.60
CA VAL A 25 6.27 0.81 -12.55
C VAL A 25 6.23 1.57 -13.86
N SER A 26 6.59 0.92 -14.97
CA SER A 26 6.54 1.53 -16.30
C SER A 26 5.14 2.06 -16.61
N GLY A 27 5.05 3.32 -17.03
CA GLY A 27 3.77 3.99 -17.31
C GLY A 27 2.93 4.31 -16.07
N GLY A 28 3.48 4.20 -14.86
CA GLY A 28 2.74 4.45 -13.61
C GLY A 28 2.13 5.87 -13.52
N ARG A 29 2.69 6.85 -14.22
CA ARG A 29 2.14 8.22 -14.31
C ARG A 29 1.04 8.37 -15.36
N ASP A 30 0.93 7.45 -16.31
CA ASP A 30 0.01 7.59 -17.46
C ASP A 30 -1.46 7.47 -17.03
N ILE A 31 -1.72 6.86 -15.86
CA ILE A 31 -3.05 6.71 -15.28
C ILE A 31 -3.51 7.94 -14.48
N VAL A 32 -2.62 8.89 -14.19
CA VAL A 32 -2.94 10.08 -13.37
C VAL A 32 -4.13 10.89 -13.92
N PRO A 33 -4.21 11.20 -15.23
CA PRO A 33 -5.35 11.94 -15.76
C PRO A 33 -6.69 11.23 -15.54
N LEU A 34 -6.73 9.90 -15.66
CA LEU A 34 -7.93 9.11 -15.40
C LEU A 34 -8.27 9.09 -13.91
N ILE A 35 -7.27 8.91 -13.04
CA ILE A 35 -7.50 8.92 -11.58
C ILE A 35 -8.03 10.28 -11.14
N ASN A 36 -7.51 11.39 -11.65
CA ASN A 36 -8.04 12.73 -11.35
C ASN A 36 -9.49 12.90 -11.81
N GLN A 37 -9.88 12.35 -12.96
CA GLN A 37 -11.29 12.36 -13.40
C GLN A 37 -12.19 11.56 -12.45
N LEU A 38 -11.71 10.42 -11.94
CA LEU A 38 -12.44 9.61 -10.97
C LEU A 38 -12.53 10.32 -9.61
N LEU A 39 -11.44 10.93 -9.15
CA LEU A 39 -11.39 11.73 -7.93
C LEU A 39 -12.27 12.97 -8.01
N ALA A 40 -12.41 13.61 -9.18
CA ALA A 40 -13.35 14.72 -9.36
C ALA A 40 -14.82 14.28 -9.46
N SER A 41 -15.10 12.97 -9.58
CA SER A 41 -16.45 12.48 -9.76
C SER A 41 -17.27 12.59 -8.47
N PRO A 42 -18.46 13.23 -8.50
CA PRO A 42 -19.36 13.28 -7.34
C PRO A 42 -20.08 11.96 -7.09
N ARG A 43 -19.86 10.93 -7.93
CA ARG A 43 -20.48 9.61 -7.79
C ARG A 43 -19.92 8.85 -6.59
N PHE A 44 -18.65 9.05 -6.27
CA PHE A 44 -17.99 8.42 -5.12
C PHE A 44 -18.31 9.23 -3.86
N VAL A 45 -19.00 8.60 -2.92
CA VAL A 45 -19.36 9.24 -1.65
C VAL A 45 -18.18 9.27 -0.67
N LEU A 46 -17.16 8.45 -0.93
CA LEU A 46 -15.92 8.39 -0.18
C LEU A 46 -14.76 8.15 -1.14
N LYS A 47 -13.69 8.93 -0.97
CA LYS A 47 -12.44 8.84 -1.75
C LYS A 47 -11.29 8.73 -0.76
N VAL A 48 -10.48 7.68 -0.90
CA VAL A 48 -9.40 7.33 0.02
C VAL A 48 -8.14 7.06 -0.78
N LEU A 49 -6.98 7.45 -0.23
CA LEU A 49 -5.67 7.03 -0.75
C LEU A 49 -5.11 5.90 0.10
N THR A 50 -4.20 5.12 -0.47
CA THR A 50 -3.27 4.29 0.31
C THR A 50 -1.84 4.73 0.01
N GLN A 51 -0.97 4.54 1.00
CA GLN A 51 0.45 4.79 0.88
C GLN A 51 1.21 3.65 1.55
N ASP A 52 2.15 3.05 0.85
CA ASP A 52 3.23 2.32 1.50
C ASP A 52 4.03 3.28 2.36
N TRP A 53 4.32 2.85 3.58
CA TRP A 53 4.91 3.70 4.60
C TRP A 53 5.86 2.89 5.49
N HIS A 54 6.93 2.39 4.88
CA HIS A 54 7.80 1.39 5.49
C HIS A 54 8.89 1.99 6.38
N PRO A 55 9.15 1.43 7.57
CA PRO A 55 10.37 1.77 8.30
C PRO A 55 11.61 1.32 7.51
N ALA A 56 12.77 1.95 7.75
CA ALA A 56 13.99 1.67 6.98
C ALA A 56 14.50 0.22 7.14
N ASP A 57 14.15 -0.44 8.25
CA ASP A 57 14.50 -1.82 8.59
C ASP A 57 13.41 -2.84 8.20
N HIS A 58 12.45 -2.47 7.35
CA HIS A 58 11.36 -3.35 6.93
C HIS A 58 11.84 -4.66 6.31
N ILE A 59 11.18 -5.78 6.65
CA ILE A 59 11.55 -7.14 6.24
C ILE A 59 11.48 -7.36 4.73
N SER A 60 10.70 -6.55 4.00
CA SER A 60 10.62 -6.68 2.54
C SER A 60 11.81 -6.10 1.80
N PHE A 61 12.66 -5.29 2.45
CA PHE A 61 13.81 -4.69 1.77
C PHE A 61 14.98 -5.64 1.71
N ALA A 62 15.51 -5.82 0.50
CA ALA A 62 16.61 -6.74 0.26
C ALA A 62 17.88 -6.35 1.05
N THR A 63 18.13 -5.05 1.24
CA THR A 63 19.27 -4.53 2.00
C THR A 63 19.29 -4.94 3.47
N ASN A 64 18.15 -5.36 4.03
CA ASN A 64 18.03 -5.78 5.43
C ASN A 64 18.32 -7.27 5.65
N HIS A 65 18.73 -7.99 4.58
CA HIS A 65 19.04 -9.42 4.62
C HIS A 65 20.50 -9.71 4.26
N PRO A 66 21.09 -10.78 4.82
CA PRO A 66 22.46 -11.16 4.51
C PRO A 66 22.58 -11.70 3.07
N GLY A 67 23.67 -11.32 2.40
CA GLY A 67 24.02 -11.91 1.10
C GLY A 67 24.39 -13.40 1.22
N PRO A 68 24.28 -14.18 0.12
CA PRO A 68 23.94 -13.76 -1.24
C PRO A 68 22.42 -13.66 -1.53
N ASN A 69 21.57 -13.99 -0.56
CA ASN A 69 20.10 -14.08 -0.71
C ASN A 69 19.40 -12.75 -0.41
N ASN A 70 19.97 -11.65 -0.90
CA ASN A 70 19.54 -10.29 -0.60
C ASN A 70 19.41 -9.43 -1.87
N LYS A 71 19.04 -10.08 -2.98
CA LYS A 71 18.85 -9.43 -4.28
C LYS A 71 17.39 -9.04 -4.48
N PRO A 72 17.08 -7.75 -4.73
CA PRO A 72 15.74 -7.32 -5.11
C PRO A 72 15.18 -8.13 -6.29
N PHE A 73 13.86 -8.34 -6.31
CA PHE A 73 13.12 -9.08 -7.35
C PHE A 73 13.40 -10.59 -7.42
N GLU A 74 14.56 -11.06 -6.97
CA GLU A 74 14.98 -12.46 -7.08
C GLU A 74 14.86 -13.23 -5.77
N SER A 75 15.31 -12.63 -4.67
CA SER A 75 15.46 -13.32 -3.39
C SER A 75 14.14 -13.40 -2.62
N PHE A 76 14.03 -14.45 -1.81
CA PHE A 76 12.93 -14.66 -0.88
C PHE A 76 13.47 -15.01 0.50
N VAL A 77 12.71 -14.64 1.52
CA VAL A 77 12.95 -15.01 2.92
C VAL A 77 11.72 -15.68 3.50
N ASP A 78 11.92 -16.60 4.44
CA ASP A 78 10.82 -17.16 5.22
C ASP A 78 10.46 -16.20 6.33
N VAL A 79 9.21 -15.75 6.33
CA VAL A 79 8.65 -14.88 7.38
C VAL A 79 7.71 -15.73 8.23
N GLN A 80 7.77 -15.54 9.55
CA GLN A 80 6.86 -16.14 10.51
C GLN A 80 5.75 -15.15 10.88
N ASN A 81 4.54 -15.64 11.17
CA ASN A 81 3.43 -14.80 11.62
C ASN A 81 3.59 -14.38 13.11
N LEU A 82 4.62 -13.58 13.40
CA LEU A 82 4.90 -13.08 14.74
C LEU A 82 3.83 -12.08 15.20
N VAL A 83 3.35 -11.24 14.26
CA VAL A 83 2.28 -10.26 14.49
C VAL A 83 0.98 -10.94 14.94
N GLY A 84 0.58 -12.00 14.23
CA GLY A 84 -0.60 -12.81 14.56
C GLY A 84 -0.38 -13.82 15.70
N LYS A 85 0.81 -13.85 16.31
CA LYS A 85 1.22 -14.80 17.37
C LYS A 85 1.04 -16.27 16.99
N LYS A 86 1.34 -16.60 15.73
CA LYS A 86 1.24 -17.95 15.13
C LYS A 86 2.53 -18.29 14.38
N PRO A 87 3.69 -18.41 15.06
CA PRO A 87 4.99 -18.56 14.41
C PRO A 87 5.11 -19.81 13.52
N GLU A 88 4.25 -20.80 13.70
CA GLU A 88 4.12 -21.97 12.83
C GLU A 88 3.56 -21.64 11.44
N GLN A 89 2.86 -20.52 11.30
CA GLN A 89 2.42 -20.00 10.01
C GLN A 89 3.56 -19.22 9.38
N THR A 90 4.03 -19.72 8.24
CA THR A 90 5.15 -19.11 7.50
C THR A 90 4.76 -18.80 6.06
N MET A 91 5.41 -17.80 5.48
CA MET A 91 5.31 -17.51 4.04
C MET A 91 6.65 -17.07 3.45
N LYS A 92 6.77 -17.20 2.13
CA LYS A 92 7.87 -16.63 1.37
C LYS A 92 7.58 -15.16 1.08
N GLN A 93 8.37 -14.26 1.64
CA GLN A 93 8.37 -12.84 1.29
C GLN A 93 9.40 -12.59 0.18
N ARG A 94 8.96 -11.97 -0.92
CA ARG A 94 9.89 -11.49 -1.96
C ARG A 94 10.61 -10.24 -1.46
N LEU A 95 11.90 -10.14 -1.76
CA LEU A 95 12.68 -8.96 -1.42
C LEU A 95 12.60 -7.89 -2.53
N TRP A 96 12.47 -6.64 -2.11
CA TRP A 96 12.34 -5.45 -2.95
C TRP A 96 13.52 -4.49 -2.74
N PRO A 97 13.75 -3.53 -3.66
CA PRO A 97 14.58 -2.37 -3.37
C PRO A 97 13.99 -1.59 -2.18
N VAL A 98 14.80 -0.77 -1.52
CA VAL A 98 14.28 0.18 -0.51
C VAL A 98 13.34 1.16 -1.22
N HIS A 99 12.11 1.28 -0.72
CA HIS A 99 11.08 2.14 -1.30
C HIS A 99 10.10 2.62 -0.22
N CYS A 100 9.42 3.72 -0.47
CA CYS A 100 8.34 4.27 0.35
C CYS A 100 8.72 4.38 1.85
N VAL A 101 9.97 4.74 2.13
CA VAL A 101 10.47 4.88 3.50
C VAL A 101 9.77 6.05 4.18
N GLN A 102 9.34 5.85 5.43
CA GLN A 102 8.61 6.87 6.20
C GLN A 102 9.33 8.22 6.20
N GLY A 103 8.61 9.26 5.76
CA GLY A 103 9.13 10.64 5.71
C GLY A 103 10.12 10.93 4.58
N SER A 104 10.39 9.97 3.69
CA SER A 104 11.19 10.21 2.49
C SER A 104 10.36 10.79 1.35
N LYS A 105 11.01 11.47 0.41
CA LYS A 105 10.39 11.95 -0.84
C LYS A 105 9.76 10.80 -1.64
N GLY A 106 10.37 9.61 -1.59
CA GLY A 106 9.88 8.42 -2.28
C GLY A 106 8.50 7.96 -1.82
N ALA A 107 8.16 8.20 -0.55
CA ALA A 107 6.87 7.86 0.04
C ALA A 107 5.79 8.94 -0.15
N GLU A 108 6.14 10.10 -0.67
CA GLU A 108 5.17 11.16 -0.96
C GLU A 108 4.27 10.78 -2.14
N ILE A 109 3.03 11.26 -2.11
CA ILE A 109 2.12 11.18 -3.25
C ILE A 109 2.73 11.98 -4.40
N ILE A 110 2.60 11.46 -5.61
CA ILE A 110 3.17 12.06 -6.80
C ILE A 110 2.56 13.43 -7.13
N ASP A 111 3.39 14.29 -7.73
CA ASP A 111 2.90 15.52 -8.34
C ASP A 111 1.86 15.23 -9.44
N GLY A 112 0.86 16.10 -9.52
CA GLY A 112 -0.21 16.04 -10.51
C GLY A 112 -1.40 15.16 -10.13
N LEU A 113 -1.33 14.38 -9.05
CA LEU A 113 -2.52 13.74 -8.49
C LEU A 113 -3.31 14.74 -7.64
N ASP A 114 -4.56 15.03 -8.02
CA ASP A 114 -5.41 15.96 -7.30
C ASP A 114 -6.11 15.26 -6.12
N VAL A 115 -5.56 15.46 -4.93
CA VAL A 115 -6.02 14.82 -3.69
C VAL A 115 -6.95 15.72 -2.86
N SER A 116 -7.41 16.85 -3.41
CA SER A 116 -8.23 17.84 -2.67
C SER A 116 -9.52 17.26 -2.09
N ASP A 117 -10.13 16.30 -2.79
CA ASP A 117 -11.36 15.62 -2.39
C ASP A 117 -11.13 14.30 -1.63
N VAL A 118 -9.87 13.92 -1.36
CA VAL A 118 -9.55 12.71 -0.61
C VAL A 118 -9.80 12.95 0.87
N ARG A 119 -10.54 12.04 1.52
CA ARG A 119 -10.89 12.18 2.94
C ARG A 119 -9.71 11.89 3.86
N PHE A 120 -8.98 10.82 3.58
CA PHE A 120 -7.80 10.40 4.34
C PHE A 120 -6.92 9.48 3.50
N SER A 121 -5.69 9.27 3.97
CA SER A 121 -4.72 8.36 3.36
C SER A 121 -4.35 7.24 4.35
N VAL A 122 -4.55 6.00 3.92
CA VAL A 122 -4.20 4.79 4.69
C VAL A 122 -2.73 4.45 4.45
N LYS A 123 -1.88 4.83 5.42
CA LYS A 123 -0.50 4.37 5.51
C LYS A 123 -0.45 2.92 5.98
N LYS A 124 0.14 2.04 5.16
CA LYS A 124 0.28 0.58 5.38
C LYS A 124 1.75 0.16 5.35
N GLY A 125 2.04 -1.07 5.81
CA GLY A 125 3.41 -1.62 5.82
C GLY A 125 4.31 -1.00 6.89
N GLN A 126 3.74 -0.52 7.99
CA GLN A 126 4.50 0.20 9.03
C GLN A 126 5.16 -0.73 10.06
N ASP A 127 4.74 -2.00 10.13
CA ASP A 127 5.38 -2.99 11.01
C ASP A 127 6.61 -3.58 10.30
N PRO A 128 7.83 -3.47 10.86
CA PRO A 128 9.04 -3.96 10.19
C PRO A 128 9.06 -5.48 9.99
N GLN A 129 8.21 -6.25 10.69
CA GLN A 129 8.25 -7.71 10.72
C GLN A 129 7.40 -8.39 9.64
N VAL A 130 6.51 -7.65 8.98
CA VAL A 130 5.54 -8.24 8.04
C VAL A 130 5.22 -7.29 6.90
N GLU A 131 5.09 -7.88 5.71
CA GLU A 131 4.62 -7.15 4.53
C GLU A 131 3.12 -6.86 4.59
N MET A 132 2.70 -5.75 3.95
CA MET A 132 1.30 -5.37 3.90
C MET A 132 0.95 -4.72 2.55
N TYR A 133 0.72 -5.56 1.54
CA TYR A 133 0.24 -5.11 0.24
C TYR A 133 -1.18 -4.52 0.32
N SER A 134 -2.07 -5.20 1.06
CA SER A 134 -3.47 -4.80 1.20
C SER A 134 -3.62 -3.67 2.22
N ALA A 135 -4.51 -2.72 1.95
CA ALA A 135 -4.90 -1.70 2.93
C ALA A 135 -5.84 -2.25 4.03
N PHE A 136 -6.22 -3.53 3.96
CA PHE A 136 -7.16 -4.16 4.90
C PHE A 136 -6.48 -5.05 5.94
N SER A 137 -5.36 -5.69 5.60
CA SER A 137 -4.62 -6.58 6.48
C SER A 137 -3.19 -6.80 5.98
N ASP A 138 -2.30 -7.24 6.87
CA ASP A 138 -0.96 -7.70 6.49
C ASP A 138 -1.01 -8.97 5.60
N SER A 139 0.15 -9.43 5.12
CA SER A 139 0.24 -10.61 4.25
C SER A 139 -0.24 -11.91 4.91
N PHE A 140 -0.32 -11.99 6.25
CA PHE A 140 -0.91 -13.12 6.98
C PHE A 140 -2.41 -12.96 7.24
N GLY A 141 -3.01 -11.83 6.85
CA GLY A 141 -4.41 -11.53 7.10
C GLY A 141 -4.69 -10.93 8.48
N ASN A 142 -3.67 -10.48 9.21
CA ASN A 142 -3.90 -9.80 10.48
C ASN A 142 -4.25 -8.33 10.24
N LEU A 143 -5.26 -7.83 10.94
CA LEU A 143 -5.51 -6.39 11.05
C LEU A 143 -4.59 -5.82 12.14
N THR A 144 -3.68 -4.94 11.74
CA THR A 144 -2.67 -4.33 12.61
C THR A 144 -3.02 -2.90 13.03
N TYR A 145 -4.26 -2.47 12.81
CA TYR A 145 -4.77 -1.19 13.28
C TYR A 145 -4.76 -1.16 14.82
N GLY A 146 -4.27 -0.06 15.41
CA GLY A 146 -4.04 0.05 16.85
C GLY A 146 -2.77 -0.67 17.35
N ALA A 147 -2.19 -1.59 16.58
CA ALA A 147 -0.91 -2.24 16.88
C ALA A 147 0.29 -1.56 16.18
N GLY A 148 0.04 -0.59 15.29
CA GLY A 148 1.06 0.23 14.64
C GLY A 148 1.42 -0.19 13.21
N GLY A 149 0.86 -1.28 12.68
CA GLY A 149 1.17 -1.74 11.30
C GLY A 149 0.40 -0.99 10.20
N VAL A 150 -0.78 -0.42 10.52
CA VAL A 150 -1.60 0.39 9.61
C VAL A 150 -2.25 1.55 10.36
N SER A 151 -2.37 2.68 9.69
CA SER A 151 -2.86 3.95 10.28
C SER A 151 -4.38 4.05 10.41
N HIS A 152 -5.15 3.28 9.63
CA HIS A 152 -6.61 3.27 9.65
C HIS A 152 -7.15 1.84 9.57
N ASN A 153 -8.30 1.60 10.18
CA ASN A 153 -9.11 0.41 9.90
C ASN A 153 -10.05 0.69 8.72
N LEU A 154 -9.55 0.48 7.50
CA LEU A 154 -10.31 0.82 6.29
C LEU A 154 -11.64 0.07 6.19
N ALA A 155 -11.71 -1.19 6.64
CA ALA A 155 -12.96 -1.96 6.63
C ALA A 155 -14.04 -1.32 7.53
N GLU A 156 -13.65 -0.85 8.71
CA GLU A 156 -14.54 -0.18 9.66
C GLU A 156 -14.98 1.19 9.14
N GLU A 157 -14.07 1.98 8.56
CA GLU A 157 -14.38 3.28 7.94
C GLU A 157 -15.39 3.11 6.78
N LEU A 158 -15.19 2.13 5.90
CA LEU A 158 -16.13 1.82 4.81
C LEU A 158 -17.50 1.39 5.34
N ALA A 159 -17.53 0.57 6.40
CA ALA A 159 -18.76 0.12 7.02
C ALA A 159 -19.52 1.27 7.69
N ALA A 160 -18.82 2.17 8.39
CA ALA A 160 -19.38 3.35 9.03
C ALA A 160 -20.05 4.30 8.02
N GLU A 161 -19.45 4.46 6.83
CA GLU A 161 -19.98 5.26 5.73
C GLU A 161 -21.04 4.52 4.87
N GLN A 162 -21.39 3.29 5.26
CA GLN A 162 -22.34 2.41 4.60
C GLN A 162 -21.99 2.17 3.12
N ILE A 163 -20.69 2.05 2.82
CA ILE A 163 -20.21 1.78 1.48
C ILE A 163 -20.69 0.40 1.03
N THR A 164 -21.23 0.34 -0.19
CA THR A 164 -21.72 -0.92 -0.78
C THR A 164 -20.84 -1.44 -1.91
N HIS A 165 -20.04 -0.57 -2.52
CA HIS A 165 -19.18 -0.90 -3.65
C HIS A 165 -17.84 -0.19 -3.49
N VAL A 166 -16.75 -0.89 -3.78
CA VAL A 166 -15.41 -0.33 -3.74
C VAL A 166 -14.81 -0.42 -5.15
N TYR A 167 -14.32 0.71 -5.64
CA TYR A 167 -13.59 0.81 -6.89
C TYR A 167 -12.14 1.08 -6.53
N VAL A 168 -11.23 0.31 -7.12
CA VAL A 168 -9.80 0.37 -6.81
C VAL A 168 -9.03 0.73 -8.08
N VAL A 169 -8.18 1.74 -7.98
CA VAL A 169 -7.27 2.19 -9.04
C VAL A 169 -5.90 2.46 -8.42
N GLY A 170 -4.83 2.49 -9.22
CA GLY A 170 -3.49 2.82 -8.71
C GLY A 170 -2.42 1.82 -9.12
N LEU A 171 -1.41 1.64 -8.27
CA LEU A 171 -0.23 0.82 -8.53
C LEU A 171 0.02 -0.19 -7.38
N ALA A 172 0.69 -1.31 -7.60
CA ALA A 172 0.94 -1.99 -8.87
C ALA A 172 -0.16 -3.04 -9.11
N GLY A 173 -0.55 -3.26 -10.37
CA GLY A 173 -1.67 -4.16 -10.74
C GLY A 173 -1.55 -5.62 -10.27
N GLN A 174 -0.36 -6.08 -9.87
CA GLN A 174 -0.13 -7.48 -9.46
C GLN A 174 0.11 -7.67 -7.96
N SER A 175 0.32 -6.60 -7.19
CA SER A 175 0.59 -6.66 -5.74
C SER A 175 -0.52 -5.96 -4.95
N SER A 176 -0.39 -4.65 -4.69
CA SER A 176 -1.26 -3.88 -3.80
C SER A 176 -2.72 -3.77 -4.27
N LEU A 177 -3.00 -4.02 -5.55
CA LEU A 177 -4.36 -3.98 -6.10
C LEU A 177 -5.17 -5.28 -5.91
N ARG A 178 -4.63 -6.29 -5.22
CA ARG A 178 -5.33 -7.55 -4.88
C ARG A 178 -5.85 -7.54 -3.44
#